data_AF-A0A963NU05-F1
#
_entry.id   AF-A0A963NU05-F1
#
_cell.length_a   1.000
_cell.length_b   1.000
_cell.length_c   1.000
_cell.angle_alpha   90.00
_cell.angle_beta   90.00
_cell.angle_gamma   90.00
#
_symmetry.space_group_name_H-M   'P 1'
#
loop_
_entity.id
_entity.type
_entity.pdbx_description
1 polymer ?
#
loop_
_entity_poly.entity_id
_entity_poly.type
_entity_poly.pdbx_seq_one_letter_code
_entity_poly.pdbx_strand_id
1 'polypeptide(L)'
;TFLALSGWVLATRRDFSFMGGFLFAGMVIAILAGLAAMFFQLPALGLAVSAMVALLSAGLILFETSRIVNGGETNYVLATVGLFVSLFNLFTSLLSLFGFSSND
;
A
#
# COMPACT_ATOMS: atom_id res chain seq x y z
N THR A 1 2.33 -9.07 -10.79
CA THR A 1 1.93 -9.07 -9.37
C THR A 1 0.48 -8.65 -9.16
N PHE A 2 -0.02 -7.58 -9.77
CA PHE A 2 -1.43 -7.15 -9.66
C PHE A 2 -2.45 -8.27 -9.98
N LEU A 3 -2.30 -8.97 -11.12
CA LEU A 3 -3.16 -10.12 -11.46
C LEU A 3 -2.96 -11.33 -10.54
N ALA A 4 -1.75 -11.54 -10.01
CA ALA A 4 -1.44 -12.66 -9.11
C ALA A 4 -1.99 -12.43 -7.69
N LEU A 5 -1.90 -11.20 -7.18
CA LEU A 5 -2.46 -10.81 -5.89
C LEU A 5 -4.00 -10.72 -5.98
N SER A 6 -4.57 -10.16 -7.05
CA SER A 6 -6.03 -10.17 -7.26
C SER A 6 -6.61 -11.59 -7.32
N GLY A 7 -5.90 -12.56 -7.93
CA GLY A 7 -6.32 -13.97 -7.93
C GLY A 7 -6.23 -14.64 -6.56
N TRP A 8 -5.17 -14.37 -5.79
CA TRP A 8 -4.96 -14.96 -4.46
C TRP A 8 -5.93 -14.42 -3.40
N VAL A 9 -6.28 -13.14 -3.51
CA VAL A 9 -7.20 -12.46 -2.59
C VAL A 9 -8.65 -12.88 -2.81
N LEU A 10 -9.07 -13.08 -4.05
CA LEU A 10 -10.41 -13.61 -4.36
C LEU A 10 -10.64 -15.00 -3.75
N ALA A 11 -9.56 -15.79 -3.60
CA ALA A 11 -9.61 -17.16 -3.07
C ALA A 11 -9.59 -17.23 -1.53
N THR A 12 -8.94 -16.29 -0.83
CA THR A 12 -8.54 -16.54 0.57
C THR A 12 -9.56 -16.11 1.63
N ARG A 13 -10.47 -15.16 1.34
CA ARG A 13 -11.54 -14.67 2.28
C ARG A 13 -11.11 -14.64 3.77
N ARG A 14 -9.88 -14.20 4.06
CA ARG A 14 -9.34 -14.21 5.43
C ARG A 14 -9.68 -12.91 6.14
N ASP A 15 -10.03 -13.02 7.42
CA ASP A 15 -10.12 -11.86 8.31
C ASP A 15 -8.73 -11.28 8.57
N PHE A 16 -8.47 -10.09 8.05
CA PHE A 16 -7.22 -9.35 8.25
C PHE A 16 -7.36 -8.18 9.24
N SER A 17 -8.46 -8.12 10.01
CA SER A 17 -8.72 -7.06 10.99
C SER A 17 -7.56 -6.84 11.99
N PHE A 18 -6.82 -7.91 12.33
CA PHE A 18 -5.63 -7.85 13.20
C PHE A 18 -4.47 -7.01 12.65
N MET A 19 -4.39 -6.80 11.32
CA MET A 19 -3.30 -6.05 10.69
C MET A 19 -3.46 -4.53 10.75
N GLY A 20 -4.64 -4.03 11.16
CA GLY A 20 -4.95 -2.59 11.10
C GLY A 20 -3.96 -1.70 11.87
N GLY A 21 -3.55 -2.11 13.07
CA GLY A 21 -2.60 -1.34 13.89
C GLY A 21 -1.19 -1.27 13.28
N PHE A 22 -0.72 -2.37 12.69
CA PHE A 22 0.57 -2.42 12.02
C PHE A 22 0.58 -1.57 10.74
N LEU A 23 -0.48 -1.67 9.93
CA LEU A 23 -0.60 -0.91 8.67
C LEU A 23 -0.67 0.59 8.93
N PHE A 24 -1.39 1.02 9.97
CA PHE A 24 -1.46 2.42 10.36
C PHE A 24 -0.10 2.97 10.79
N ALA A 25 0.59 2.27 11.69
CA ALA A 25 1.93 2.68 12.13
C ALA A 25 2.93 2.70 10.96
N GLY A 26 2.89 1.70 10.08
CA GLY A 26 3.71 1.64 8.89
C GLY A 26 3.49 2.82 7.93
N MET A 27 2.24 3.22 7.71
CA MET A 27 1.93 4.39 6.87
C MET A 27 2.48 5.70 7.45
N VAL A 28 2.38 5.90 8.76
CA VAL A 28 2.95 7.09 9.42
C VAL A 28 4.47 7.12 9.23
N ILE A 29 5.15 5.99 9.43
CA ILE A 29 6.60 5.88 9.24
C ILE A 29 6.96 6.16 7.78
N ALA A 30 6.21 5.62 6.82
CA ALA A 30 6.47 5.81 5.40
C ALA A 30 6.35 7.28 4.97
N ILE A 31 5.38 8.03 5.53
CA ILE A 31 5.22 9.47 5.29
C ILE A 31 6.44 10.23 5.84
N LEU A 32 6.86 9.94 7.07
CA LEU A 32 8.02 10.58 7.68
C LEU A 32 9.31 10.28 6.90
N ALA A 33 9.48 9.03 6.46
CA ALA A 33 10.61 8.62 5.66
C ALA A 33 10.60 9.28 4.26
N GLY A 34 9.44 9.45 3.64
CA GLY A 34 9.29 10.17 2.38
C GLY A 34 9.65 11.65 2.50
N LEU A 35 9.25 12.30 3.60
CA LEU A 35 9.67 13.67 3.90
C LEU A 35 11.19 13.75 4.11
N ALA A 36 11.78 12.84 4.89
CA ALA A 36 13.22 12.79 5.09
C ALA A 36 13.98 12.59 3.76
N ALA A 37 13.52 11.70 2.90
CA ALA A 37 14.12 11.46 1.58
C ALA A 37 14.15 12.74 0.71
N MET A 38 13.12 13.59 0.81
CA MET A 38 13.07 14.89 0.12
C MET A 38 14.13 15.87 0.63
N PHE A 39 14.33 15.97 1.95
CA PHE A 39 15.31 16.89 2.55
C PHE A 39 16.76 16.43 2.32
N PHE A 40 17.03 15.13 2.38
CA PHE A 40 18.39 14.59 2.22
C PHE A 40 18.78 14.32 0.76
N GLN A 41 17.83 14.35 -0.19
CA GLN A 41 18.06 14.11 -1.62
C GLN A 41 18.86 12.83 -1.94
N LEU A 42 18.79 11.81 -1.08
CA LEU A 42 19.50 10.56 -1.27
C LEU A 42 18.66 9.60 -2.15
N PRO A 43 19.11 9.25 -3.36
CA PRO A 43 18.33 8.40 -4.28
C PRO A 43 18.01 7.03 -3.68
N ALA A 44 18.96 6.46 -2.94
CA ALA A 44 18.80 5.16 -2.27
C ALA A 44 17.69 5.17 -1.18
N LEU A 45 17.52 6.28 -0.46
CA LEU A 45 16.43 6.43 0.51
C LEU A 45 15.09 6.52 -0.19
N GLY A 46 15.01 7.23 -1.32
CA GLY A 46 13.80 7.29 -2.14
C GLY A 46 13.32 5.91 -2.59
N LEU A 47 14.24 5.04 -2.99
CA LEU A 47 13.93 3.65 -3.37
C LEU A 47 13.43 2.80 -2.20
N ALA A 48 14.10 2.91 -1.05
CA ALA A 48 13.68 2.20 0.15
C ALA A 48 12.26 2.61 0.58
N VAL A 49 11.94 3.91 0.48
CA VAL A 49 10.59 4.43 0.75
C VAL A 49 9.58 3.89 -0.26
N SER A 50 9.87 3.94 -1.57
CA SER A 50 8.98 3.40 -2.60
C SER A 50 8.72 1.89 -2.41
N ALA A 51 9.75 1.10 -2.05
CA ALA A 51 9.58 -0.32 -1.73
C ALA A 51 8.68 -0.53 -0.50
N MET A 52 8.89 0.25 0.56
CA MET A 52 8.08 0.18 1.77
C MET A 52 6.62 0.57 1.51
N VAL A 53 6.38 1.66 0.77
CA VAL A 53 5.03 2.13 0.42
C VAL A 53 4.32 1.12 -0.49
N ALA A 54 5.01 0.48 -1.43
CA ALA A 54 4.43 -0.58 -2.26
C ALA A 54 3.94 -1.77 -1.40
N LEU A 55 4.73 -2.22 -0.43
CA LEU A 55 4.35 -3.31 0.47
C LEU A 55 3.19 -2.93 1.40
N LEU A 56 3.23 -1.72 1.98
CA LEU A 56 2.16 -1.23 2.84
C LEU A 56 0.84 -1.05 2.09
N SER A 57 0.90 -0.52 0.86
CA SER A 57 -0.28 -0.33 0.00
C SER A 57 -0.92 -1.67 -0.38
N ALA A 58 -0.12 -2.71 -0.64
CA ALA A 58 -0.64 -4.06 -0.85
C ALA A 58 -1.35 -4.60 0.41
N GLY A 59 -0.78 -4.36 1.59
CA GLY A 59 -1.40 -4.70 2.88
C GLY A 59 -2.70 -3.94 3.17
N LEU A 60 -2.76 -2.65 2.82
CA LEU A 60 -3.98 -1.83 2.94
C LEU A 60 -5.11 -2.35 2.06
N ILE A 61 -4.82 -2.72 0.81
CA ILE A 61 -5.82 -3.32 -0.10
C ILE A 61 -6.40 -4.59 0.52
N LEU A 62 -5.56 -5.47 1.10
CA LEU A 62 -6.02 -6.68 1.80
C LEU A 62 -6.92 -6.35 3.00
N PHE A 63 -6.51 -5.38 3.81
CA PHE A 63 -7.22 -4.97 5.01
C PHE A 63 -8.58 -4.33 4.70
N GLU A 64 -8.61 -3.37 3.79
CA GLU A 64 -9.84 -2.69 3.37
C GLU A 64 -10.80 -3.67 2.68
N THR A 65 -10.30 -4.54 1.81
CA THR A 65 -11.13 -5.58 1.17
C THR A 65 -11.72 -6.54 2.19
N SER A 66 -10.94 -6.98 3.20
CA SER A 66 -11.46 -7.82 4.28
C SER A 66 -12.55 -7.11 5.08
N ARG A 67 -12.39 -5.81 5.41
CA ARG A 67 -13.42 -5.04 6.15
C ARG A 67 -14.71 -4.86 5.34
N ILE A 68 -14.61 -4.67 4.03
CA ILE A 68 -15.77 -4.58 3.12
C ILE A 68 -16.50 -5.92 3.05
N VAL A 69 -15.78 -7.03 2.86
CA VAL A 69 -16.37 -8.38 2.73
C VAL A 69 -17.01 -8.85 4.04
N ASN A 70 -16.37 -8.57 5.18
CA ASN A 70 -16.84 -9.02 6.50
C ASN A 70 -17.88 -8.07 7.12
N GLY A 71 -18.38 -7.09 6.35
CA GLY A 71 -19.48 -6.21 6.76
C GLY A 71 -19.11 -5.21 7.86
N GLY A 72 -17.82 -4.93 8.06
CA GLY A 72 -17.32 -4.04 9.11
C GLY A 72 -17.41 -2.54 8.77
N GLU A 73 -17.72 -2.19 7.52
CA GLU A 73 -17.84 -0.81 7.05
C GLU A 73 -19.27 -0.56 6.53
N THR A 74 -20.00 0.36 7.18
CA THR A 74 -21.34 0.79 6.74
C THR A 74 -21.28 1.80 5.60
N ASN A 75 -20.11 2.39 5.34
CA ASN A 75 -19.91 3.40 4.31
C ASN A 75 -19.02 2.87 3.17
N TYR A 76 -19.64 2.13 2.25
CA TYR A 76 -18.97 1.54 1.08
C TYR A 76 -18.32 2.58 0.15
N VAL A 77 -18.80 3.83 0.14
CA VAL A 77 -18.20 4.92 -0.65
C VAL A 77 -16.83 5.29 -0.09
N LEU A 78 -16.72 5.44 1.24
CA LEU A 78 -15.43 5.74 1.86
C LEU A 78 -14.45 4.58 1.70
N ALA A 79 -14.95 3.35 1.85
CA ALA A 79 -14.12 2.15 1.70
C ALA A 79 -13.57 1.98 0.28
N THR A 80 -14.36 2.30 -0.75
CA THR A 80 -13.91 2.27 -2.15
C THR A 80 -12.92 3.39 -2.47
N VAL A 81 -13.07 4.58 -1.89
CA VAL A 81 -12.08 5.66 -2.00
C VAL A 81 -10.75 5.26 -1.35
N GLY A 82 -10.79 4.62 -0.17
CA GLY A 82 -9.59 4.07 0.49
C GLY A 82 -8.86 3.07 -0.40
N LEU A 83 -9.60 2.11 -0.97
CA LEU A 83 -9.05 1.13 -1.91
C LEU A 83 -8.41 1.80 -3.13
N PHE A 84 -9.05 2.82 -3.68
CA PHE A 84 -8.52 3.58 -4.81
C PHE A 84 -7.19 4.27 -4.47
N VAL A 85 -7.11 4.92 -3.30
CA VAL A 85 -5.89 5.58 -2.84
C VAL A 85 -4.76 4.56 -2.63
N SER A 86 -5.07 3.43 -1.99
CA SER A 86 -4.11 2.34 -1.78
C SER A 86 -3.61 1.78 -3.12
N LEU A 87 -4.49 1.62 -4.10
CA LEU A 87 -4.13 1.18 -5.46
C LEU A 87 -3.22 2.20 -6.17
N PHE A 88 -3.54 3.48 -6.07
CA PHE A 88 -2.75 4.56 -6.65
C PHE A 88 -1.35 4.62 -6.05
N ASN A 89 -1.22 4.52 -4.73
CA ASN A 89 0.06 4.50 -4.03
C ASN A 89 0.91 3.28 -4.42
N LEU A 90 0.29 2.10 -4.56
CA LEU A 90 0.96 0.90 -5.03
C LEU A 90 1.51 1.09 -6.45
N PHE A 91 0.68 1.61 -7.36
CA PHE A 91 1.06 1.82 -8.74
C PHE A 91 2.22 2.83 -8.88
N THR A 92 2.11 3.99 -8.23
CA THR A 92 3.14 5.04 -8.26
C THR A 92 4.45 4.59 -7.62
N SER A 93 4.39 3.84 -6.52
CA SER A 93 5.57 3.29 -5.86
C SER A 93 6.28 2.25 -6.73
N LEU A 94 5.51 1.37 -7.39
CA LEU A 94 6.07 0.43 -8.36
C LEU A 94 6.67 1.14 -9.57
N LEU A 95 6.02 2.20 -10.07
CA LEU A 95 6.57 3.00 -11.16
C LEU A 95 7.88 3.68 -10.75
N SER A 96 7.99 4.18 -9.52
CA SER A 96 9.24 4.74 -8.98
C SER A 96 10.34 3.68 -8.91
N LEU A 97 10.04 2.46 -8.48
CA LEU A 97 11.00 1.35 -8.43
C LEU A 97 11.47 0.91 -9.83
N PHE A 98 10.53 0.74 -10.75
CA PHE A 98 10.84 0.32 -12.12
C PHE A 98 11.49 1.43 -12.95
N GLY A 99 11.05 2.68 -12.78
CA GLY A 99 11.60 3.86 -13.45
C GLY A 99 13.02 4.19 -13.00
N PHE A 100 13.39 3.82 -11.78
CA PHE A 100 14.78 3.90 -11.32
C PHE A 100 15.62 2.72 -11.82
N SER A 101 15.06 1.51 -11.83
CA SER A 101 15.73 0.33 -12.41
C SER A 101 16.01 0.47 -13.92
N SER A 102 15.35 1.40 -14.61
CA SER A 102 15.58 1.72 -16.02
C SER A 102 16.53 2.91 -16.25
N ASN A 103 16.94 3.62 -15.19
CA ASN A 103 17.85 4.77 -15.27
C ASN A 103 19.31 4.43 -14.91
N ASP A 104 19.65 3.14 -14.81
CA ASP A 104 21.03 2.63 -14.82
C ASP A 104 21.44 2.18 -16.23
#